data_AF-A0A523GDS9-F1
#
_entry.id   AF-A0A523GDS9-F1
#
_cell.length_a   1.000
_cell.length_b   1.000
_cell.length_c   1.000
_cell.angle_alpha   90.00
_cell.angle_beta   90.00
_cell.angle_gamma   90.00
#
_symmetry.space_group_name_H-M   'P 1'
#
loop_
_entity.id
_entity.type
_entity.pdbx_description
1 polymer ?
#
loop_
_entity_poly.entity_id
_entity_poly.type
_entity_poly.pdbx_seq_one_letter_code
_entity_poly.pdbx_strand_id
1 'polypeptide(L)'
;MPLPSLILAHMNINNTIPIITTIAISNVDEDEPNTYIVNADYPDTYEIFRYSLSTGPLFLSTDSATSEITVLADNDDIDSHPVIVVVINLNGTTYAQPFTLAVNEIKNAPRISKEHTKIDY
;
A
#
# COMPACT_ATOMS: atom_id res chain seq x y z
N MET A 1 -14.21 17.99 -5.90
CA MET A 1 -15.35 17.07 -6.16
C MET A 1 -14.92 15.69 -5.71
N PRO A 2 -15.66 14.99 -4.84
CA PRO A 2 -15.40 13.56 -4.68
C PRO A 2 -15.78 12.86 -6.00
N LEU A 3 -14.96 11.91 -6.45
CA LEU A 3 -15.33 11.01 -7.54
C LEU A 3 -16.57 10.21 -7.12
N PRO A 4 -17.50 9.90 -8.04
CA PRO A 4 -18.58 8.99 -7.75
C PRO A 4 -18.02 7.59 -7.51
N SER A 5 -18.27 7.03 -6.33
CA SER A 5 -18.01 5.62 -6.03
C SER A 5 -18.97 4.75 -6.84
N LEU A 6 -18.51 4.27 -8.00
CA LEU A 6 -19.19 3.19 -8.70
C LEU A 6 -18.75 1.87 -8.07
N ILE A 7 -19.44 1.43 -7.01
CA ILE A 7 -19.33 0.05 -6.57
C ILE A 7 -20.14 -0.78 -7.57
N LEU A 8 -19.53 -1.14 -8.69
CA LEU A 8 -19.98 -2.29 -9.46
C LEU A 8 -19.44 -3.51 -8.72
N ALA A 9 -20.28 -4.14 -7.89
CA ALA A 9 -20.02 -5.47 -7.39
C ALA A 9 -19.96 -6.43 -8.59
N HIS A 10 -18.81 -6.48 -9.24
CA HIS A 10 -18.45 -7.51 -10.20
C HIS A 10 -18.10 -8.76 -9.37
N MET A 11 -19.11 -9.33 -8.71
CA MET A 11 -19.01 -10.70 -8.22
C MET A 11 -18.84 -11.59 -9.43
N ASN A 12 -17.59 -11.87 -9.79
CA ASN A 12 -17.27 -12.83 -10.82
C ASN A 12 -17.45 -14.23 -10.20
N ILE A 13 -18.69 -14.72 -10.19
CA ILE A 13 -19.12 -16.00 -9.59
C ILE A 13 -18.42 -17.25 -10.16
N ASN A 14 -17.44 -17.10 -11.06
CA ASN A 14 -16.70 -18.19 -11.70
C ASN A 14 -15.23 -18.26 -11.28
N ASN A 15 -14.75 -17.44 -10.34
CA ASN A 15 -13.35 -17.54 -9.92
C ASN A 15 -13.12 -18.78 -9.04
N THR A 16 -12.14 -19.60 -9.38
CA THR A 16 -11.78 -20.80 -8.59
C THR A 16 -10.62 -20.57 -7.63
N ILE A 17 -10.11 -19.34 -7.58
CA ILE A 17 -9.03 -18.85 -6.71
C ILE A 17 -9.41 -17.44 -6.22
N PRO A 18 -8.89 -16.97 -5.07
CA PRO A 18 -9.09 -15.58 -4.66
C PRO A 18 -8.52 -14.64 -5.73
N ILE A 19 -9.15 -13.48 -5.95
CA ILE A 19 -8.63 -12.47 -6.88
C ILE A 19 -8.64 -11.12 -6.18
N ILE A 20 -7.50 -10.42 -6.17
CA ILE A 20 -7.44 -9.05 -5.65
C ILE A 20 -8.22 -8.14 -6.60
N THR A 21 -9.23 -7.45 -6.08
CA THR A 21 -10.11 -6.53 -6.83
C THR A 21 -9.74 -5.07 -6.63
N THR A 22 -8.94 -4.77 -5.62
CA THR A 22 -8.48 -3.41 -5.37
C THR A 22 -7.43 -3.00 -6.41
N ILE A 23 -7.56 -1.78 -6.91
CA ILE A 23 -6.56 -1.16 -7.78
C ILE A 23 -5.42 -0.67 -6.88
N ALA A 24 -4.20 -1.15 -7.14
CA ALA A 24 -3.02 -0.76 -6.38
C ALA A 24 -2.73 0.75 -6.49
N ILE A 25 -2.27 1.33 -5.38
CA ILE A 25 -1.74 2.70 -5.37
C ILE A 25 -0.47 2.77 -6.22
N SER A 26 -0.27 3.89 -6.92
CA SER A 26 0.89 4.10 -7.79
C SER A 26 1.91 5.08 -7.21
N ASN A 27 1.50 5.91 -6.25
CA ASN A 27 2.40 6.85 -5.57
C ASN A 27 2.00 7.10 -4.11
N VAL A 28 2.97 7.55 -3.34
CA VAL A 28 2.84 8.17 -2.03
C VAL A 28 3.81 9.34 -1.96
N ASP A 29 3.58 10.25 -1.02
CA ASP A 29 4.53 11.31 -0.73
C ASP A 29 5.40 10.90 0.47
N GLU A 30 6.69 11.23 0.43
CA GLU A 30 7.61 11.01 1.57
C GLU A 30 7.16 11.80 2.80
N ASP A 31 7.58 11.37 3.99
CA ASP A 31 7.23 12.01 5.27
C ASP A 31 5.72 12.09 5.57
N GLU A 32 4.85 11.48 4.73
CA GLU A 32 3.40 11.39 4.91
C GLU A 32 2.95 9.93 5.10
N PRO A 33 2.63 9.50 6.34
CA PRO A 33 2.10 8.18 6.60
C PRO A 33 0.84 7.90 5.79
N ASN A 34 0.84 6.79 5.07
CA ASN A 34 -0.28 6.38 4.23
C ASN A 34 -0.73 4.95 4.55
N THR A 35 -2.01 4.68 4.34
CA THR A 35 -2.61 3.35 4.50
C THR A 35 -3.37 2.96 3.24
N TYR A 36 -3.20 1.71 2.82
CA TYR A 36 -3.89 1.11 1.69
C TYR A 36 -4.53 -0.23 2.10
N ILE A 37 -5.83 -0.41 1.80
CA ILE A 37 -6.59 -1.63 2.13
C ILE A 37 -6.72 -2.51 0.88
N VAL A 38 -6.41 -3.79 0.99
CA VAL A 38 -6.48 -4.75 -0.13
C VAL A 38 -7.71 -5.65 0.00
N ASN A 39 -8.63 -5.53 -0.94
CA ASN A 39 -9.78 -6.43 -1.04
C ASN A 39 -9.54 -7.54 -2.08
N ALA A 40 -10.02 -8.73 -1.76
CA ALA A 40 -10.08 -9.87 -2.67
C ALA A 40 -11.49 -10.46 -2.72
N ASP A 41 -11.86 -10.99 -3.88
CA ASP A 41 -13.12 -11.68 -4.12
C ASP A 41 -12.90 -13.19 -4.30
N TYR A 42 -13.90 -13.97 -3.90
CA TYR A 42 -14.03 -15.42 -4.07
C TYR A 42 -15.52 -15.79 -4.11
N PRO A 43 -15.96 -16.90 -4.75
CA PRO A 43 -17.38 -17.21 -4.87
C PRO A 43 -18.04 -17.53 -3.52
N ASP A 44 -17.27 -18.05 -2.58
CA ASP A 44 -17.72 -18.28 -1.20
C ASP A 44 -17.59 -16.99 -0.39
N THR A 45 -18.73 -16.44 0.04
CA THR A 45 -18.82 -15.19 0.80
C THR A 45 -18.32 -15.30 2.25
N TYR A 46 -18.02 -16.50 2.73
CA TYR A 46 -17.50 -16.74 4.09
C TYR A 46 -16.00 -17.08 4.10
N GLU A 47 -15.32 -16.92 2.96
CA GLU A 47 -13.90 -17.17 2.84
C GLU A 47 -13.08 -16.20 3.72
N ILE A 48 -12.04 -16.71 4.36
CA ILE A 48 -11.09 -15.91 5.13
C ILE A 48 -9.81 -15.79 4.31
N PHE A 49 -9.40 -14.55 4.08
CA PHE A 49 -8.15 -14.25 3.36
C PHE A 49 -7.04 -13.88 4.31
N ARG A 50 -5.81 -14.20 3.92
CA ARG A 50 -4.59 -13.67 4.51
C ARG A 50 -3.77 -12.94 3.46
N TYR A 51 -3.22 -11.81 3.84
CA TYR A 51 -2.46 -10.93 2.95
C TYR A 51 -0.99 -10.89 3.35
N SER A 52 -0.12 -10.71 2.36
CA SER A 52 1.32 -10.57 2.57
C SER A 52 2.00 -9.81 1.44
N LEU A 53 3.17 -9.25 1.73
CA LEU A 53 4.11 -8.74 0.73
C LEU A 53 5.14 -9.83 0.43
N SER A 54 5.16 -10.31 -0.81
CA SER A 54 6.21 -11.23 -1.28
C SER A 54 7.42 -10.50 -1.86
N THR A 55 7.23 -9.23 -2.24
CA THR A 55 8.27 -8.29 -2.65
C THR A 55 7.78 -6.90 -2.27
N GLY A 56 8.67 -6.08 -1.74
CA GLY A 56 8.39 -4.70 -1.37
C GLY A 56 9.55 -4.08 -0.58
N PRO A 57 9.65 -2.75 -0.56
CA PRO A 57 10.63 -2.04 0.27
C PRO A 57 10.28 -2.11 1.76
N LEU A 58 11.27 -1.82 2.62
CA LEU A 58 11.15 -1.97 4.08
C LEU A 58 10.20 -0.96 4.74
N PHE A 59 9.90 0.15 4.07
CA PHE A 59 8.93 1.14 4.53
C PHE A 59 7.47 0.70 4.36
N LEU A 60 7.22 -0.49 3.78
CA LEU A 60 5.91 -1.12 3.73
C LEU A 60 5.77 -2.18 4.83
N SER A 61 4.61 -2.21 5.47
CA SER A 61 4.20 -3.29 6.36
C SER A 61 2.79 -3.75 6.02
N THR A 62 2.49 -5.03 6.26
CA THR A 62 1.14 -5.60 6.02
C THR A 62 0.61 -6.25 7.28
N ASP A 63 -0.60 -5.87 7.66
CA ASP A 63 -1.41 -6.65 8.58
C ASP A 63 -2.12 -7.77 7.81
N SER A 64 -1.69 -9.00 8.07
CA SER A 64 -2.20 -10.16 7.35
C SER A 64 -3.69 -10.45 7.55
N ALA A 65 -4.30 -9.94 8.63
CA ALA A 65 -5.70 -10.19 8.99
C ALA A 65 -6.64 -9.07 8.55
N THR A 66 -6.19 -7.81 8.62
CA THR A 66 -7.02 -6.65 8.23
C THR A 66 -6.85 -6.24 6.77
N SER A 67 -5.91 -6.86 6.04
CA SER A 67 -5.51 -6.50 4.67
C SER A 67 -4.89 -5.10 4.54
N GLU A 68 -4.55 -4.49 5.68
CA GLU A 68 -3.98 -3.16 5.72
C GLU A 68 -2.49 -3.18 5.38
N ILE A 69 -2.12 -2.36 4.39
CA ILE A 69 -0.74 -2.05 4.06
C ILE A 69 -0.44 -0.65 4.53
N THR A 70 0.50 -0.51 5.46
CA THR A 70 0.98 0.78 5.95
C THR A 70 2.25 1.19 5.21
N VAL A 71 2.37 2.49 4.95
CA VAL A 71 3.47 3.12 4.20
C VAL A 71 4.08 4.23 5.04
N LEU A 72 5.39 4.16 5.25
CA LEU A 72 6.18 5.13 6.04
C LEU A 72 7.49 5.45 5.32
N ALA A 73 7.40 6.03 4.13
CA ALA A 73 8.56 6.40 3.31
C ALA A 73 9.25 7.67 3.82
N ASP A 74 10.57 7.74 3.70
CA ASP A 74 11.37 8.93 4.01
C ASP A 74 12.20 9.43 2.80
N ASN A 75 13.11 10.36 3.05
CA ASN A 75 13.93 11.01 2.02
C ASN A 75 14.91 10.05 1.32
N ASP A 76 15.24 8.90 1.92
CA ASP A 76 16.08 7.88 1.31
C ASP A 76 15.28 6.95 0.38
N ASP A 77 13.94 7.01 0.43
CA ASP A 77 13.03 6.14 -0.32
C ASP A 77 12.55 6.76 -1.64
N ILE A 78 13.02 7.95 -2.02
CA ILE A 78 12.62 8.65 -3.27
C ILE A 78 13.10 7.86 -4.51
N ASP A 79 12.24 6.97 -5.01
CA ASP A 79 12.35 6.29 -6.30
C ASP A 79 11.03 5.52 -6.58
N SER A 80 11.03 4.70 -7.64
CA SER A 80 10.02 3.69 -7.93
C SER A 80 10.42 2.33 -7.39
N HIS A 81 9.54 1.72 -6.58
CA HIS A 81 9.77 0.44 -5.92
C HIS A 81 8.84 -0.65 -6.45
N PRO A 82 9.33 -1.86 -6.78
CA PRO A 82 8.48 -2.98 -7.13
C PRO A 82 7.79 -3.54 -5.87
N VAL A 83 6.50 -3.82 -5.99
CA VAL A 83 5.69 -4.39 -4.91
C VAL A 83 4.89 -5.57 -5.45
N ILE A 84 4.82 -6.67 -4.69
CA ILE A 84 3.98 -7.83 -5.01
C ILE A 84 3.17 -8.21 -3.77
N VAL A 85 1.88 -7.88 -3.80
CA VAL A 85 0.90 -8.29 -2.78
C VAL A 85 0.35 -9.66 -3.13
N VAL A 86 0.31 -10.54 -2.15
CA VAL A 86 -0.25 -11.89 -2.28
C VAL A 86 -1.42 -12.04 -1.34
N VAL A 87 -2.54 -12.53 -1.87
CA VAL A 87 -3.67 -13.03 -1.09
C VAL A 87 -3.68 -14.55 -1.12
N ILE A 88 -3.94 -15.18 0.02
CA ILE A 88 -4.14 -16.62 0.17
C ILE A 88 -5.46 -16.90 0.89
N ASN A 89 -6.21 -17.89 0.44
CA ASN A 89 -7.44 -18.36 1.10
C ASN A 89 -7.16 -19.57 2.02
N LEU A 90 -8.17 -20.07 2.75
CA LEU A 90 -7.98 -21.17 3.71
C LEU A 90 -7.54 -22.49 3.04
N ASN A 91 -7.93 -22.67 1.78
CA ASN A 91 -7.54 -23.83 0.97
C ASN A 91 -6.10 -23.76 0.44
N GLY A 92 -5.40 -22.65 0.68
CA GLY A 92 -4.01 -22.44 0.28
C GLY A 92 -3.82 -21.97 -1.17
N THR A 93 -4.90 -21.65 -1.89
CA THR A 93 -4.80 -21.06 -3.23
C THR A 93 -4.44 -19.58 -3.14
N THR A 94 -3.63 -19.12 -4.09
CA THR A 94 -3.04 -17.77 -4.05
C THR A 94 -3.32 -16.97 -5.30
N TYR A 95 -3.29 -15.65 -5.15
CA TYR A 95 -3.21 -14.69 -6.25
C TYR A 95 -2.23 -13.58 -5.89
N ALA A 96 -1.42 -13.16 -6.88
CA ALA A 96 -0.41 -12.13 -6.72
C ALA A 96 -0.73 -10.93 -7.61
N GLN A 97 -0.68 -9.73 -7.03
CA GLN A 97 -0.81 -8.47 -7.74
C GLN A 97 0.54 -7.73 -7.72
N PRO A 98 1.30 -7.75 -8.83
CA PRO A 98 2.48 -6.93 -8.97
C PRO A 98 2.09 -5.48 -9.33
N PHE A 99 2.79 -4.50 -8.76
CA PHE A 99 2.71 -3.09 -9.14
C PHE A 99 4.02 -2.35 -8.81
N THR A 100 4.07 -1.07 -9.18
CA THR A 100 5.17 -0.17 -8.85
C THR A 100 4.63 0.97 -8.00
N LEU A 101 5.30 1.26 -6.90
CA LEU A 101 4.99 2.38 -6.01
C LEU A 101 6.08 3.44 -6.12
N ALA A 102 5.74 4.64 -6.61
CA ALA A 102 6.63 5.78 -6.61
C ALA A 102 6.54 6.55 -5.29
N VAL A 103 7.68 6.93 -4.72
CA VAL A 103 7.75 7.87 -3.59
C VAL A 103 8.08 9.25 -4.15
N ASN A 104 7.21 10.23 -3.91
CA ASN A 104 7.43 11.60 -4.33
C ASN A 104 8.15 12.39 -3.24
N GLU A 105 9.12 13.19 -3.67
CA GLU A 105 9.75 14.20 -2.80
C GLU A 105 8.73 15.29 -2.42
N ILE A 106 8.54 15.53 -1.13
CA ILE A 106 7.85 16.70 -0.63
C ILE A 106 8.90 17.79 -0.43
N LYS A 107 8.71 18.93 -1.11
CA LYS A 107 9.51 20.13 -0.84
C LYS A 107 9.25 20.64 0.57
N ASN A 108 10.06 20.18 1.52
CA ASN A 108 10.08 20.68 2.87
C ASN A 108 10.41 22.18 2.85
N ALA A 109 9.57 22.99 3.50
CA ALA A 109 9.88 24.41 3.69
C ALA A 109 11.22 24.53 4.44
N PRO A 110 12.05 25.57 4.16
CA PRO A 110 13.32 25.74 4.86
C PRO A 110 13.10 25.71 6.37
N ARG A 111 13.61 24.67 7.05
CA ARG A 111 13.67 24.67 8.51
C ARG A 111 14.83 25.58 8.89
N ILE A 112 14.53 26.74 9.47
CA ILE A 112 15.56 27.54 10.14
C ILE A 112 16.06 26.71 11.33
N SER A 113 17.17 25.99 11.14
CA SER A 113 17.99 25.58 12.26
C SER A 113 18.48 26.87 12.92
N LYS A 114 18.11 27.11 14.17
CA LYS A 114 18.75 28.14 14.99
C LYS A 114 20.21 27.73 15.11
N GLU A 115 21.07 28.18 14.20
CA GLU A 115 22.49 28.16 14.46
C GLU A 115 22.71 28.98 15.73
N HIS A 116 23.38 28.38 16.71
CA HIS A 116 23.77 29.05 17.92
C HIS A 116 24.49 30.34 17.56
N THR A 117 23.87 31.47 17.88
CA THR A 117 24.52 32.77 17.83
C THR A 117 25.68 32.73 18.81
N LYS A 118 26.91 32.53 18.32
CA LYS A 118 28.10 32.78 19.11
C LYS A 118 28.28 34.29 19.13
N ILE A 119 27.74 34.93 20.17
CA ILE A 119 28.13 36.30 20.50
C ILE A 119 29.51 36.19 21.13
N ASP A 120 30.54 36.49 20.35
CA ASP A 120 31.86 36.75 20.90
C ASP A 120 31.83 38.17 21.49
N TYR A 121 32.08 38.26 22.81
CA TYR A 121 32.27 39.50 23.59
C TYR A 121 33.70 40.01 23.46
#